data_AF-A0A0R2RUF0-F1
#
_entry.id   AF-A0A0R2RUF0-F1
#
_cell.length_a   1.000
_cell.length_b   1.000
_cell.length_c   1.000
_cell.angle_alpha   90.00
_cell.angle_beta   90.00
_cell.angle_gamma   90.00
#
_symmetry.space_group_name_H-M   'P 1'
#
loop_
_entity.id
_entity.type
_entity.pdbx_description
1 polymer ?
#
loop_
_entity_poly.entity_id
_entity_poly.type
_entity_poly.pdbx_seq_one_letter_code
_entity_poly.pdbx_strand_id
1 'polypeptide(L)'
;MMDELRDYRFYKENMIHPNNTAVSIILEAFNTAWISSTTEPFQKAILAIQSGLKHKPFNPNSEDHLLFIRDLETKISLIKKDLPHIEF
;
A
#
# COMPACT_ATOMS: atom_id res chain seq x y z
N MET A 1 -5.83 -20.19 -10.23
CA MET A 1 -6.61 -19.04 -10.74
C MET A 1 -8.07 -19.42 -10.61
N MET A 2 -8.88 -18.61 -9.93
CA MET A 2 -10.32 -18.89 -9.76
C MET A 2 -11.01 -18.95 -11.13
N ASP A 3 -12.15 -19.63 -11.23
CA ASP A 3 -12.89 -19.78 -12.49
C ASP A 3 -13.20 -18.45 -13.18
N GLU A 4 -13.43 -17.40 -12.38
CA GLU A 4 -13.72 -16.04 -12.84
C GLU A 4 -12.55 -15.36 -13.58
N LEU A 5 -11.32 -15.82 -13.38
CA LEU A 5 -10.11 -15.23 -13.95
C LEU A 5 -9.48 -16.08 -15.06
N ARG A 6 -10.15 -17.14 -15.52
CA ARG A 6 -9.58 -18.04 -16.54
C ARG A 6 -9.53 -17.44 -17.96
N ASP A 7 -10.29 -16.38 -18.21
CA ASP A 7 -10.32 -15.69 -19.51
C ASP A 7 -8.96 -15.05 -19.86
N TYR A 8 -8.52 -15.20 -21.11
CA TYR A 8 -7.29 -14.62 -21.65
C TYR A 8 -7.16 -13.11 -21.42
N ARG A 9 -8.29 -12.38 -21.29
CA ARG A 9 -8.28 -10.94 -20.94
C ARG A 9 -7.61 -10.62 -19.60
N PHE A 10 -7.38 -11.62 -18.75
CA PHE A 10 -6.73 -11.49 -17.44
C PHE A 10 -5.25 -11.84 -17.45
N TYR A 11 -4.69 -12.19 -18.60
CA TYR A 11 -3.28 -12.50 -18.75
C TYR A 11 -2.54 -11.35 -19.44
N LYS A 12 -1.22 -11.30 -19.25
CA LYS A 12 -0.30 -10.48 -20.04
C LYS A 12 -0.13 -11.11 -21.42
N GLU A 13 0.56 -10.41 -22.32
CA GLU A 13 0.84 -10.86 -23.70
C GLU A 13 1.48 -12.25 -23.79
N ASN A 14 2.24 -12.65 -22.77
CA ASN A 14 2.83 -13.98 -22.68
C ASN A 14 1.84 -15.10 -22.30
N MET A 15 0.57 -14.77 -22.05
CA MET A 15 -0.54 -15.68 -21.77
C MET A 15 -0.37 -16.58 -20.52
N ILE A 16 0.65 -16.33 -19.70
CA ILE A 16 0.98 -17.17 -18.54
C ILE A 16 0.88 -16.35 -17.24
N HIS A 17 1.24 -15.07 -17.29
CA HIS A 17 1.23 -14.21 -16.12
C HIS A 17 -0.06 -13.39 -16.05
N PRO A 18 -0.64 -13.20 -14.86
CA PRO A 18 -1.80 -12.33 -14.71
C PRO A 18 -1.42 -10.88 -15.05
N ASN A 19 -2.33 -10.18 -15.71
CA ASN A 19 -2.21 -8.74 -15.89
C ASN A 19 -2.62 -7.97 -14.62
N ASN A 20 -2.46 -6.66 -14.64
CA ASN A 20 -2.69 -5.83 -13.45
C ASN A 20 -4.14 -5.93 -12.95
N THR A 21 -5.11 -6.02 -13.87
CA THR A 21 -6.53 -6.19 -13.50
C THR A 21 -6.75 -7.48 -12.72
N ALA A 22 -6.20 -8.59 -13.21
CA ALA A 22 -6.30 -9.89 -12.54
C ALA A 22 -5.61 -9.88 -11.16
N VAL A 23 -4.44 -9.25 -11.06
CA VAL A 23 -3.73 -9.09 -9.78
C VAL A 23 -4.57 -8.30 -8.79
N SER A 24 -5.18 -7.18 -9.22
CA SER A 24 -6.04 -6.37 -8.35
C SER A 24 -7.24 -7.16 -7.82
N ILE A 25 -7.93 -7.91 -8.68
CA ILE A 25 -9.08 -8.73 -8.28
C ILE A 25 -8.66 -9.81 -7.27
N ILE A 26 -7.53 -10.48 -7.52
CA ILE A 26 -7.01 -11.51 -6.59
C ILE A 26 -6.68 -10.89 -5.24
N LEU A 27 -6.03 -9.72 -5.21
CA LEU A 27 -5.70 -9.01 -3.98
C LEU A 27 -6.95 -8.55 -3.23
N GLU A 28 -7.97 -8.06 -3.93
CA GLU A 28 -9.24 -7.66 -3.32
C GLU A 28 -9.98 -8.85 -2.70
N ALA A 29 -10.07 -9.97 -3.41
CA ALA A 29 -10.67 -11.20 -2.90
C ALA A 29 -9.91 -11.75 -1.69
N PHE A 30 -8.57 -11.72 -1.74
CA PHE A 30 -7.72 -12.10 -0.62
C PHE A 30 -7.95 -11.20 0.60
N ASN A 31 -7.94 -9.89 0.41
CA ASN A 31 -8.18 -8.92 1.49
C ASN A 31 -9.55 -9.14 2.12
N THR A 32 -10.59 -9.30 1.31
CA THR A 32 -11.96 -9.49 1.79
C THR A 32 -12.13 -10.80 2.57
N ALA A 33 -11.50 -11.88 2.12
CA ALA A 33 -11.67 -13.20 2.73
C ALA A 33 -10.79 -13.42 3.97
N TRP A 34 -9.58 -12.84 3.99
CA TRP A 34 -8.56 -13.21 4.98
C TRP A 34 -8.13 -12.07 5.91
N ILE A 35 -8.39 -10.81 5.52
CA ILE A 35 -7.93 -9.66 6.29
C ILE A 35 -9.11 -9.02 6.99
N SER A 36 -9.02 -8.89 8.32
CA SER A 36 -10.07 -8.26 9.10
C SER A 36 -10.25 -6.80 8.68
N SER A 37 -11.50 -6.39 8.46
CA SER A 37 -11.87 -5.00 8.16
C SER A 37 -11.44 -4.02 9.26
N THR A 38 -11.30 -4.49 10.50
CA THR A 38 -10.77 -3.69 11.61
C THR A 38 -9.33 -3.22 11.40
N THR A 39 -8.58 -3.84 10.48
CA THR A 39 -7.20 -3.45 10.15
C THR A 39 -7.12 -2.38 9.06
N GLU A 40 -8.24 -2.05 8.39
CA GLU A 40 -8.28 -1.08 7.29
C GLU A 40 -7.69 0.30 7.68
N PRO A 41 -7.95 0.86 8.89
CA PRO A 41 -7.32 2.12 9.30
C PRO A 41 -5.79 2.04 9.33
N PHE A 42 -5.23 0.93 9.85
CA PHE A 42 -3.79 0.71 9.88
C PHE A 42 -3.22 0.56 8.47
N GLN A 43 -3.88 -0.20 7.60
CA GLN A 43 -3.45 -0.36 6.21
C GLN A 43 -3.35 0.99 5.49
N LYS A 44 -4.38 1.85 5.61
CA LYS A 44 -4.38 3.19 5.02
C LYS A 44 -3.26 4.07 5.56
N ALA A 45 -3.05 4.06 6.88
CA ALA A 45 -2.00 4.84 7.52
C ALA A 45 -0.59 4.38 7.06
N ILE A 46 -0.35 3.07 7.04
CA ILE A 46 0.91 2.48 6.59
C ILE A 46 1.17 2.81 5.11
N LEU A 47 0.14 2.70 4.24
CA LEU A 47 0.26 3.05 2.83
C LEU A 47 0.59 4.54 2.62
N ALA A 48 -0.03 5.43 3.40
CA ALA A 48 0.26 6.86 3.34
C ALA A 48 1.71 7.15 3.77
N ILE A 49 2.19 6.52 4.85
CA ILE A 49 3.58 6.64 5.30
C ILE A 49 4.55 6.14 4.23
N GLN A 50 4.35 4.94 3.72
CA GLN A 50 5.19 4.34 2.67
C GLN A 50 5.23 5.19 1.39
N SER A 51 4.10 5.79 1.02
CA SER A 51 4.05 6.73 -0.11
C SER A 51 4.83 8.01 0.20
N GLY A 52 4.72 8.52 1.42
CA GLY A 52 5.47 9.68 1.88
C GLY A 52 6.99 9.45 1.92
N LEU A 53 7.43 8.28 2.37
CA LEU A 53 8.85 7.90 2.39
C LEU A 53 9.46 7.76 0.98
N LYS A 54 8.63 7.39 -0.01
CA LYS A 54 9.05 7.32 -1.43
C LYS A 54 9.04 8.68 -2.12
N HIS A 55 8.48 9.72 -1.51
CA HIS A 55 8.40 11.05 -2.09
C HIS A 55 9.80 11.64 -2.26
N LYS A 56 10.11 12.12 -3.47
CA LYS A 56 11.35 12.85 -3.77
C LYS A 56 11.05 14.35 -3.77
N PRO A 57 11.52 15.12 -2.78
CA PRO A 57 11.27 16.56 -2.74
C PRO A 57 12.00 17.28 -3.87
N PHE A 58 11.34 18.28 -4.45
CA PHE A 58 11.95 19.17 -5.42
C PHE A 58 12.92 20.16 -4.75
N ASN A 59 12.55 20.68 -3.57
CA ASN A 59 13.42 21.51 -2.73
C ASN A 59 13.48 20.89 -1.31
N PRO A 60 14.51 20.10 -0.99
CA PRO A 60 14.63 19.43 0.31
C PRO A 60 14.75 20.39 1.51
N ASN A 61 15.16 21.63 1.28
CA ASN A 61 15.38 22.62 2.34
C ASN A 61 14.20 23.59 2.48
N SER A 62 13.10 23.40 1.73
CA SER A 62 11.94 24.26 1.88
C SER A 62 11.25 24.01 3.21
N GLU A 63 10.63 25.06 3.76
CA GLU A 63 9.85 24.97 4.99
C GLU A 63 8.74 23.93 4.88
N ASP A 64 8.01 23.91 3.76
CA ASP A 64 6.94 22.93 3.49
C ASP A 64 7.46 21.49 3.52
N HIS A 65 8.64 21.22 2.95
CA HIS A 65 9.19 19.87 2.98
C HIS A 65 9.60 19.47 4.39
N LEU A 66 10.24 20.37 5.13
CA LEU A 66 10.62 20.11 6.53
C LEU A 66 9.38 19.88 7.41
N LEU A 67 8.29 20.63 7.20
CA LEU A 67 7.01 20.40 7.87
C LEU A 67 6.41 19.04 7.51
N PHE A 68 6.45 18.67 6.22
CA PHE A 68 6.00 17.36 5.75
C PHE A 68 6.78 16.21 6.41
N ILE A 69 8.11 16.32 6.53
CA ILE A 69 8.93 15.31 7.20
C ILE A 69 8.53 15.17 8.68
N ARG A 70 8.31 16.28 9.39
CA ARG A 70 7.88 16.24 10.80
C ARG A 70 6.50 15.59 10.99
N ASP A 71 5.56 15.88 10.09
CA ASP A 71 4.25 15.23 10.08
C ASP A 71 4.37 13.72 9.77
N LEU A 72 5.23 13.35 8.83
CA LEU A 72 5.51 11.96 8.47
C LEU A 72 6.11 11.18 9.65
N GLU A 73 7.09 11.74 10.34
CA GLU A 73 7.69 11.16 11.55
C GLU A 73 6.65 10.99 12.68
N THR A 74 5.76 11.97 12.85
CA THR A 74 4.66 11.89 13.82
C THR A 74 3.74 10.72 13.50
N LYS A 75 3.34 10.55 12.23
CA LYS A 75 2.51 9.41 11.78
C LYS A 75 3.22 8.07 12.01
N ILE A 76 4.51 7.98 11.72
CA ILE A 76 5.32 6.77 12.00
C ILE A 76 5.31 6.45 13.49
N SER A 77 5.53 7.46 14.34
CA SER A 77 5.55 7.26 15.79
C SER A 77 4.20 6.79 16.34
N LEU A 78 3.09 7.29 15.80
CA LEU A 78 1.75 6.85 16.18
C LEU A 78 1.54 5.37 15.82
N ILE A 79 1.92 4.97 14.61
CA ILE A 79 1.78 3.57 14.18
C ILE A 79 2.70 2.63 14.99
N LYS A 80 3.94 3.04 15.26
CA LYS A 80 4.86 2.24 16.10
C LYS A 80 4.38 2.07 17.54
N LYS A 81 3.60 3.02 18.06
CA LYS A 81 3.00 2.88 19.39
C LYS A 81 1.98 1.74 19.44
N ASP A 82 1.12 1.66 18.41
CA ASP A 82 0.07 0.65 18.31
C ASP A 82 0.61 -0.70 17.79
N LEU A 83 1.68 -0.67 16.99
CA LEU A 83 2.35 -1.83 16.40
C LEU A 83 3.87 -1.77 16.64
N PRO A 84 4.37 -2.13 17.84
CA PRO A 84 5.78 -1.94 18.22
C PRO A 84 6.81 -2.68 17.36
N HIS A 85 6.38 -3.73 16.66
CA HIS A 85 7.24 -4.58 15.83
C HIS A 85 7.33 -4.13 14.37
N ILE A 86 6.66 -3.04 13.99
CA ILE A 86 6.64 -2.57 12.61
C ILE A 86 7.89 -1.73 12.29
N GLU A 87 8.47 -2.01 11.12
CA GLU A 87 9.58 -1.24 10.54
C GLU A 87 9.14 -0.64 9.20
N PHE A 88 9.68 0.55 8.90
CA PHE A 88 9.31 1.36 7.74
C PHE A 88 10.52 1.63 6.87
#